data_AF-A0A967UI55-F1
#
_entry.id   AF-A0A967UI55-F1
#
_cell.length_a   1.000
_cell.length_b   1.000
_cell.length_c   1.000
_cell.angle_alpha   90.00
_cell.angle_beta   90.00
_cell.angle_gamma   90.00
#
_symmetry.space_group_name_H-M   'P 1'
#
loop_
_entity.id
_entity.type
_entity.pdbx_description
1 polymer ?
#
loop_
_entity_poly.entity_id
_entity_poly.type
_entity_poly.pdbx_seq_one_letter_code
_entity_poly.pdbx_strand_id
1 'polypeptide(L)'
;MNERVALGFGNNIDYEIAWRSDTVEALVRQYGIGVDELDIDTTIASERDLVVSILSFLKAGFGGERFIAAKGVIERFARRFETRVTLGGTSVRAALAMRKLGTTSALHLVTI
;
A
#
# COMPACT_ATOMS: atom_id res chain seq x y z
N MET A 1 29.79 17.43 -0.09
CA MET A 1 28.44 18.03 -0.20
C MET A 1 27.99 18.37 1.21
N ASN A 2 27.74 19.65 1.53
CA ASN A 2 27.55 20.14 2.92
C ASN A 2 26.13 20.69 3.15
N GLU A 3 25.17 20.20 2.35
CA GLU A 3 23.80 20.70 2.36
C GLU A 3 23.00 20.07 3.50
N ARG A 4 22.28 20.91 4.25
CA ARG A 4 21.38 20.45 5.30
C ARG A 4 20.01 20.21 4.69
N VAL A 5 19.61 18.95 4.57
CA VAL A 5 18.33 18.55 3.99
C VAL A 5 17.32 18.26 5.09
N ALA A 6 16.13 18.85 4.96
CA ALA A 6 14.98 18.56 5.80
C ALA A 6 13.88 17.89 4.97
N LEU A 7 13.31 16.81 5.50
CA LEU A 7 12.24 16.02 4.89
C LEU A 7 11.07 15.91 5.87
N GLY A 8 9.83 15.96 5.38
CA GLY A 8 8.66 15.87 6.25
C GLY A 8 7.33 15.81 5.50
N PHE A 9 6.25 16.07 6.22
CA PHE A 9 4.86 16.19 5.72
C PHE A 9 4.20 14.90 5.22
N GLY A 10 4.91 13.76 5.21
CA GLY A 10 4.32 12.48 4.84
C GLY A 10 5.11 11.31 5.37
N ASN A 11 4.55 10.63 6.36
CA ASN A 11 5.02 9.35 6.88
C ASN A 11 3.82 8.48 7.26
N ASN A 12 3.96 7.16 7.15
CA ASN A 12 2.91 6.21 7.50
C ASN A 12 3.51 4.84 7.84
N ILE A 13 2.65 3.89 8.21
CA ILE A 13 3.00 2.47 8.31
C ILE A 13 2.61 1.79 7.00
N ASP A 14 3.56 1.13 6.35
CA ASP A 14 3.33 0.31 5.15
C ASP A 14 3.22 -1.15 5.56
N TYR A 15 2.14 -1.80 5.13
CA TYR A 15 1.99 -3.25 5.14
C TYR A 15 2.36 -3.77 3.75
N GLU A 16 3.62 -4.17 3.58
CA GLU A 16 4.10 -4.74 2.32
C GLU A 16 3.80 -6.24 2.29
N ILE A 17 3.10 -6.71 1.24
CA ILE A 17 2.71 -8.12 1.10
C ILE A 17 3.48 -8.81 -0.03
N ALA A 18 3.77 -10.10 0.15
CA ALA A 18 4.22 -10.96 -0.94
C ALA A 18 3.01 -11.55 -1.67
N TRP A 19 2.86 -11.22 -2.96
CA TRP A 19 1.72 -11.66 -3.76
C TRP A 19 1.70 -13.18 -3.93
N ARG A 20 0.48 -13.73 -3.88
CA ARG A 20 0.19 -15.15 -4.03
C ARG A 20 -1.10 -15.34 -4.83
N SER A 21 -1.01 -15.96 -6.00
CA SER A 21 -2.15 -16.13 -6.90
C SER A 21 -3.24 -16.98 -6.27
N ASP A 22 -2.88 -18.06 -5.57
CA ASP A 22 -3.81 -18.94 -4.87
C ASP A 22 -4.63 -18.23 -3.79
N THR A 23 -4.00 -17.33 -3.02
CA THR A 23 -4.72 -16.48 -2.06
C THR A 23 -5.71 -15.56 -2.75
N VAL A 24 -5.33 -14.91 -3.85
CA VAL A 24 -6.21 -14.00 -4.60
C VAL A 24 -7.36 -14.77 -5.25
N GLU A 25 -7.09 -15.91 -5.87
CA GLU A 25 -8.11 -16.79 -6.48
C GLU A 25 -9.11 -17.31 -5.43
N ALA A 26 -8.63 -17.66 -4.24
CA ALA A 26 -9.50 -18.06 -3.14
C ALA A 26 -10.44 -16.92 -2.71
N LEU A 27 -9.94 -15.67 -2.66
CA LEU A 27 -10.76 -14.50 -2.34
C LEU A 27 -11.78 -14.18 -3.44
N VAL A 28 -11.39 -14.31 -4.71
CA VAL A 28 -12.30 -14.17 -5.85
C VAL A 28 -13.47 -15.14 -5.73
N ARG A 29 -13.18 -16.42 -5.44
CA ARG A 29 -14.22 -17.45 -5.24
C ARG A 29 -15.05 -17.18 -3.99
N GLN A 30 -14.42 -16.83 -2.88
CA GLN A 30 -15.08 -16.57 -1.60
C GLN A 30 -16.08 -15.41 -1.70
N TYR A 31 -15.73 -14.35 -2.43
CA TYR A 31 -16.57 -13.16 -2.57
C TYR A 31 -17.45 -13.14 -3.82
N GLY A 32 -17.34 -14.19 -4.67
CA GLY A 32 -18.08 -14.29 -5.93
C GLY A 32 -17.79 -13.12 -6.86
N ILE A 33 -16.50 -12.77 -7.05
CA ILE A 33 -16.11 -11.62 -7.86
C ILE A 33 -16.17 -11.96 -9.36
N GLY A 34 -16.95 -11.19 -10.11
CA GLY A 34 -17.08 -11.25 -11.57
C GLY A 34 -16.14 -10.28 -12.29
N VAL A 35 -16.03 -10.43 -13.61
CA VAL A 35 -15.23 -9.52 -14.47
C VAL A 35 -15.95 -8.21 -14.79
N ASP A 36 -17.27 -8.24 -14.73
CA ASP A 36 -18.24 -7.20 -15.01
C ASP A 36 -18.35 -6.15 -13.90
N GLU A 37 -17.89 -6.47 -12.69
CA GLU A 37 -17.80 -5.53 -11.57
C GLU A 37 -16.43 -4.84 -11.43
N LEU A 38 -15.45 -5.19 -12.28
CA LEU A 38 -14.10 -4.61 -12.20
C LEU A 38 -14.09 -3.16 -12.70
N ASP A 39 -14.05 -2.23 -11.76
CA ASP A 39 -13.91 -0.79 -11.97
C ASP A 39 -12.75 -0.22 -11.14
N ILE A 40 -11.93 0.64 -11.74
CA ILE A 40 -10.79 1.29 -11.07
C ILE A 40 -11.23 2.37 -10.08
N ASP A 41 -12.47 2.88 -10.20
CA ASP A 41 -13.01 3.95 -9.37
C ASP A 41 -13.90 3.44 -8.23
N THR A 42 -14.08 2.12 -8.10
CA THR A 42 -14.88 1.49 -7.02
C THR A 42 -14.49 2.03 -5.64
N THR A 43 -15.46 2.44 -4.84
CA THR A 43 -15.24 2.88 -3.45
C THR A 43 -14.90 1.68 -2.57
N ILE A 44 -13.84 1.80 -1.76
CA ILE A 44 -13.36 0.68 -0.93
C ILE A 44 -13.89 0.82 0.50
N ALA A 45 -14.99 0.15 0.81
CA ALA A 45 -15.59 0.10 2.15
C ALA A 45 -15.35 -1.23 2.87
N SER A 46 -15.09 -2.29 2.11
CA SER A 46 -14.89 -3.64 2.60
C SER A 46 -13.63 -4.29 2.01
N GLU A 47 -13.30 -5.47 2.52
CA GLU A 47 -12.22 -6.28 1.96
C GLU A 47 -12.55 -6.83 0.58
N ARG A 48 -13.83 -7.12 0.30
CA ARG A 48 -14.28 -7.50 -1.03
C ARG A 48 -14.00 -6.38 -2.03
N ASP A 49 -14.36 -5.14 -1.68
CA ASP A 49 -14.15 -3.97 -2.55
C ASP A 49 -12.67 -3.72 -2.81
N LEU A 50 -11.81 -3.99 -1.81
CA LEU A 50 -10.36 -3.92 -1.98
C LEU A 50 -9.88 -4.96 -3.00
N VAL A 51 -10.37 -6.20 -2.93
CA VAL A 51 -10.02 -7.26 -3.90
C VAL A 51 -10.50 -6.88 -5.30
N VAL A 52 -11.72 -6.37 -5.44
CA VAL A 52 -12.23 -5.85 -6.73
C VAL A 52 -11.30 -4.76 -7.26
N SER A 53 -10.97 -3.76 -6.43
CA SER A 53 -10.08 -2.67 -6.84
C SER A 53 -8.70 -3.17 -7.30
N ILE A 54 -8.08 -4.10 -6.57
CA ILE A 54 -6.80 -4.71 -6.95
C ILE A 54 -6.92 -5.39 -8.32
N LEU A 55 -7.97 -6.19 -8.54
CA LEU A 55 -8.19 -6.90 -9.80
C LEU A 55 -8.45 -5.92 -10.96
N SER A 56 -9.12 -4.80 -10.72
CA SER A 56 -9.30 -3.73 -11.70
C SER A 56 -7.95 -3.15 -12.15
N PHE A 57 -7.03 -2.88 -11.22
CA PHE A 57 -5.68 -2.41 -11.55
C PHE A 57 -4.85 -3.47 -12.29
N LEU A 58 -4.93 -4.74 -11.87
CA LEU A 58 -4.26 -5.84 -12.56
C LEU A 58 -4.76 -5.99 -14.00
N LYS A 59 -6.08 -5.88 -14.23
CA LYS A 59 -6.69 -5.89 -15.58
C LYS A 59 -6.24 -4.70 -16.41
N ALA A 60 -6.10 -3.53 -15.80
CA ALA A 60 -5.69 -2.31 -16.49
C ALA A 60 -4.17 -2.24 -16.76
N GLY A 61 -3.37 -3.06 -16.08
CA GLY A 61 -1.92 -3.18 -16.31
C GLY A 61 -1.07 -2.08 -15.68
N PHE A 62 -1.60 -1.34 -14.70
CA PHE A 62 -0.85 -0.31 -13.96
C PHE A 62 -1.18 -0.34 -12.47
N GLY A 63 -0.27 0.20 -11.66
CA GLY A 63 -0.48 0.39 -10.21
C GLY A 63 -1.19 1.69 -9.90
N GLY A 64 -1.71 1.84 -8.69
CA GLY A 64 -2.35 3.06 -8.25
C GLY A 64 -2.43 3.18 -6.74
N GLU A 65 -2.94 4.32 -6.28
CA GLU A 65 -3.22 4.60 -4.88
C GLU A 65 -4.72 4.85 -4.71
N ARG A 66 -5.34 4.20 -3.73
CA ARG A 66 -6.76 4.37 -3.41
C ARG A 66 -6.93 4.67 -1.93
N PHE A 67 -7.93 5.49 -1.61
CA PHE A 67 -8.30 5.78 -0.25
C PHE A 67 -9.22 4.68 0.32
N ILE A 68 -8.95 4.25 1.53
CA ILE A 68 -9.74 3.26 2.27
C ILE A 68 -10.17 3.88 3.58
N ALA A 69 -11.48 3.98 3.80
CA ALA A 69 -12.02 4.65 4.99
C ALA A 69 -11.75 3.86 6.29
N ALA A 70 -11.79 2.53 6.23
CA ALA A 70 -11.65 1.66 7.40
C ALA A 70 -10.28 0.97 7.43
N LYS A 71 -9.36 1.45 8.30
CA LYS A 71 -8.01 0.88 8.47
C LYS A 71 -7.99 -0.63 8.66
N GLY A 72 -8.98 -1.18 9.38
CA GLY A 72 -9.08 -2.62 9.63
C GLY A 72 -9.25 -3.48 8.36
N VAL A 73 -9.67 -2.90 7.23
CA VAL A 73 -9.69 -3.59 5.93
C VAL A 73 -8.27 -3.95 5.49
N ILE A 74 -7.33 -3.01 5.59
CA ILE A 74 -5.93 -3.21 5.17
C ILE A 74 -5.29 -4.33 5.98
N GLU A 75 -5.46 -4.31 7.31
CA GLU A 75 -4.87 -5.31 8.19
C GLU A 75 -5.47 -6.71 7.99
N ARG A 76 -6.80 -6.81 7.79
CA ARG A 76 -7.44 -8.10 7.48
C ARG A 76 -6.94 -8.67 6.16
N PHE A 77 -6.77 -7.82 5.15
CA PHE A 77 -6.30 -8.24 3.85
C PHE A 77 -4.84 -8.69 3.93
N ALA A 78 -3.97 -7.88 4.54
CA ALA A 78 -2.56 -8.18 4.70
C ALA A 78 -2.32 -9.51 5.44
N ARG A 79 -3.11 -9.83 6.47
CA ARG A 79 -3.00 -11.10 7.22
C ARG A 79 -3.17 -12.37 6.38
N ARG A 80 -3.65 -12.28 5.14
CA ARG A 80 -3.74 -13.42 4.20
C ARG A 80 -2.46 -13.70 3.44
N PHE A 81 -1.47 -12.83 3.57
CA PHE A 81 -0.20 -12.91 2.86
C PHE A 81 0.97 -12.88 3.85
N GLU A 82 2.13 -13.34 3.41
CA GLU A 82 3.37 -12.98 4.07
C GLU A 82 3.51 -11.46 4.02
N THR A 83 3.63 -10.85 5.20
CA THR A 83 3.54 -9.40 5.37
C THR A 83 4.75 -8.88 6.13
N ARG A 84 5.36 -7.80 5.63
CA ARG A 84 6.38 -7.02 6.34
C ARG A 84 5.82 -5.64 6.69
N VAL A 85 5.89 -5.29 7.97
CA VAL A 85 5.51 -3.96 8.45
C VAL A 85 6.74 -3.04 8.38
N THR A 86 6.61 -1.93 7.68
CA THR A 86 7.71 -0.97 7.47
C THR A 86 7.24 0.47 7.65
N LEU A 87 8.19 1.41 7.75
CA LEU A 87 7.86 2.83 7.68
C LEU A 87 7.76 3.26 6.21
N GLY A 88 6.58 3.78 5.89
CA GLY A 88 6.21 4.33 4.60
C GLY A 88 6.29 5.85 4.55
N GLY A 89 5.94 6.36 3.37
CA GLY A 89 5.92 7.77 3.05
C GLY A 89 7.20 8.20 2.36
N THR A 90 7.03 9.03 1.33
CA THR A 90 8.11 9.49 0.45
C THR A 90 9.25 10.13 1.23
N SER A 91 8.94 10.94 2.25
CA SER A 91 9.97 11.61 3.07
C SER A 91 10.83 10.61 3.85
N VAL A 92 10.23 9.56 4.40
CA VAL A 92 10.93 8.52 5.15
C VAL A 92 11.77 7.65 4.22
N ARG A 93 11.19 7.19 3.11
CA ARG A 93 11.89 6.37 2.10
C ARG A 93 13.08 7.12 1.50
N ALA A 94 12.93 8.42 1.22
CA ALA A 94 14.01 9.29 0.76
C ALA A 94 15.12 9.43 1.81
N ALA A 95 14.79 9.70 3.07
CA ALA A 95 15.77 9.80 4.15
C ALA A 95 16.59 8.50 4.32
N LEU A 96 15.93 7.35 4.24
CA LEU A 96 16.58 6.04 4.30
C LEU A 96 17.53 5.82 3.10
N ALA A 97 17.11 6.18 1.89
CA ALA A 97 17.95 6.08 0.69
C ALA A 97 19.16 7.03 0.77
N MET A 98 18.96 8.28 1.17
CA MET A 98 20.02 9.26 1.38
C MET A 98 21.05 8.77 2.40
N ARG A 99 20.60 8.19 3.51
CA ARG A 99 21.49 7.64 4.54
C ARG A 99 22.36 6.51 4.00
N LYS A 100 21.83 5.64 3.14
CA LYS A 100 22.62 4.58 2.46
C LYS A 100 23.68 5.15 1.51
N LEU A 101 23.46 6.35 0.98
CA LEU A 101 24.39 7.06 0.11
C LEU A 101 25.35 7.99 0.91
N GLY A 102 25.32 7.95 2.24
CA GLY A 102 26.22 8.72 3.10
C GLY A 102 25.73 10.13 3.45
N THR A 103 24.50 10.50 3.10
CA THR A 103 23.91 11.81 3.40
C THR A 103 22.89 11.70 4.53
N THR A 104 23.06 12.52 5.58
CA THR A 104 22.10 12.58 6.70
C THR A 104 21.12 13.73 6.50
N SER A 105 19.82 13.47 6.68
CA SER A 105 18.74 14.46 6.63
C SER A 105 18.03 14.58 7.99
N ALA A 106 17.50 15.76 8.30
CA ALA A 106 16.50 15.90 9.36
C ALA A 106 15.13 15.41 8.84
N LEU A 107 14.47 14.54 9.60
CA LEU A 107 13.18 13.96 9.22
C LEU A 107 12.11 14.32 10.26
N HIS A 108 11.04 14.97 9.80
CA HIS A 108 9.87 15.29 10.61
C HIS A 108 8.79 14.21 10.44
N LEU A 109 8.40 13.58 11.55
CA LEU A 109 7.35 12.55 11.60
C LEU A 109 6.08 13.18 12.17
N VAL A 110 5.01 13.23 11.36
CA VAL A 110 3.76 13.93 11.67
C VAL A 110 2.65 12.99 12.14
N THR A 111 2.71 11.70 11.84
CA THR A 111 1.64 10.75 12.16
C THR A 111 2.23 9.34 12.30
N ILE A 112 2.20 8.75 13.51
CA ILE A 112 2.55 7.34 13.72
C ILE A 112 1.30 6.62 14.20
#